data_AF-A0A9W4ZBC4-F1
#
_entry.id   AF-A0A9W4ZBC4-F1
#
_cell.length_a   1.000
_cell.length_b   1.000
_cell.length_c   1.000
_cell.angle_alpha   90.00
_cell.angle_beta   90.00
_cell.angle_gamma   90.00
#
_symmetry.space_group_name_H-M   'P 1'
#
loop_
_entity.id
_entity.type
_entity.pdbx_description
1 polymer ?
#
loop_
_entity_poly.entity_id
_entity_poly.type
_entity_poly.pdbx_seq_one_letter_code
_entity_poly.pdbx_strand_id
1 'polypeptide(L)'
;MSNIFEDELQKMKDTLHTMDEQLDRLEKIPVYYGEDFKEQILESMRESNRQNLRIGVQEPYFGRLDFQEDGKEEVMPIYIGKVGVSDMDTMKPIIIDWRAPVASMFYSFTGGEELAFYQSPDGLVEGDVYLKRNISIRKRELERVVDTYVKGNEDVSHADDFLLYRLGENKDNKLKDIVSTIQSEQNDIIRAERNLPLLIQGVAGSGKTTIALHRLAFLIYEYREQLEAERMIVFAPNSLFLDYISSVLPELGVGNISQTTFPDWALRTLDDSVKLKQTEKKLKEAFSINRDEKKVMLGKLKGTLEFKTFIEERMIQFENELVPTKDFEAWDRAIIPLEDVKKWMQVEYKHYPLQKRRERLVGRMKRWIEIELKKFGETNEKKLLKKKRLRD
;
A
#
# COMPACT_ATOMS: atom_id res chain seq x y z
N MET A 1 7.70 44.80 8.91
CA MET A 1 7.94 43.43 9.40
C MET A 1 6.76 42.84 10.21
N SER A 2 5.70 43.59 10.56
CA SER A 2 4.52 43.07 11.30
C SER A 2 3.42 42.41 10.44
N ASN A 3 3.52 42.41 9.10
CA ASN A 3 2.37 42.08 8.23
C ASN A 3 2.21 40.59 7.90
N ILE A 4 3.31 39.85 7.70
CA ILE A 4 3.25 38.48 7.17
C ILE A 4 2.50 37.52 8.09
N PHE A 5 2.76 37.60 9.40
CA PHE A 5 2.09 36.74 10.37
C PHE A 5 0.61 37.08 10.50
N GLU A 6 0.24 38.36 10.46
CA GLU A 6 -1.16 38.80 10.53
C GLU A 6 -1.95 38.40 9.28
N ASP A 7 -1.36 38.59 8.08
CA ASP A 7 -1.95 38.17 6.80
C ASP A 7 -2.19 36.65 6.79
N GLU A 8 -1.20 35.88 7.24
CA GLU A 8 -1.30 34.42 7.29
C GLU A 8 -2.27 33.94 8.38
N LEU A 9 -2.36 34.65 9.51
CA LEU A 9 -3.34 34.37 10.57
C LEU A 9 -4.77 34.59 10.07
N GLN A 10 -5.01 35.65 9.30
CA GLN A 10 -6.32 35.90 8.72
C GLN A 10 -6.67 34.82 7.68
N LYS A 11 -5.73 34.50 6.79
CA LYS A 11 -5.92 33.41 5.80
C LYS A 11 -6.23 32.07 6.48
N MET A 12 -5.53 31.75 7.57
CA MET A 12 -5.77 30.53 8.34
C MET A 12 -7.19 30.52 8.91
N LYS A 13 -7.64 31.64 9.52
CA LYS A 13 -8.99 31.75 10.09
C LYS A 13 -10.07 31.56 9.03
N ASP A 14 -9.93 32.19 7.87
CA ASP A 14 -10.89 32.08 6.77
C ASP A 14 -10.96 30.63 6.27
N THR A 15 -9.79 29.99 6.13
CA THR A 15 -9.69 28.59 5.70
C THR A 15 -10.33 27.63 6.71
N LEU A 16 -10.05 27.81 7.99
CA LEU A 16 -10.64 27.02 9.08
C LEU A 16 -12.16 27.19 9.15
N HIS A 17 -12.66 28.41 8.93
CA HIS A 17 -14.08 28.68 8.86
C HIS A 17 -14.74 27.89 7.74
N THR A 18 -14.19 27.94 6.52
CA THR A 18 -14.71 27.15 5.39
C THR A 18 -14.70 25.64 5.67
N MET A 19 -13.62 25.13 6.26
CA MET A 19 -13.52 23.70 6.61
C MET A 19 -14.53 23.28 7.68
N ASP A 20 -14.74 24.11 8.70
CA ASP A 20 -15.74 23.86 9.75
C ASP A 20 -17.17 23.87 9.18
N GLU A 21 -17.48 24.81 8.30
CA GLU A 21 -18.78 24.86 7.64
C GLU A 21 -19.02 23.60 6.78
N GLN A 22 -18.01 23.15 6.03
CA GLN A 22 -18.09 21.92 5.26
C GLN A 22 -18.29 20.69 6.16
N LEU A 23 -17.55 20.61 7.26
CA LEU A 23 -17.64 19.50 8.20
C LEU A 23 -19.01 19.47 8.89
N ASP A 24 -19.50 20.61 9.38
CA ASP A 24 -20.83 20.73 10.02
C ASP A 24 -21.96 20.37 9.05
N ARG A 25 -21.86 20.78 7.77
CA ARG A 25 -22.82 20.35 6.74
C ARG A 25 -22.81 18.84 6.55
N LEU A 26 -21.63 18.20 6.51
CA LEU A 26 -21.51 16.75 6.33
C LEU A 26 -21.93 15.95 7.56
N GLU A 27 -21.75 16.47 8.78
CA GLU A 27 -22.15 15.84 10.03
C GLU A 27 -23.67 15.91 10.26
N LYS A 28 -24.35 16.93 9.72
CA LYS A 28 -25.82 17.03 9.74
C LYS A 28 -26.51 16.02 8.83
N ILE A 29 -25.80 15.44 7.85
CA ILE A 29 -26.35 14.41 6.97
C ILE A 29 -26.36 13.08 7.73
N PRO A 30 -27.52 12.44 7.93
CA PRO A 30 -27.60 11.17 8.66
C PRO A 30 -26.85 10.06 7.93
N VAL A 31 -26.14 9.23 8.68
CA VAL A 31 -25.41 8.08 8.14
C VAL A 31 -26.40 7.05 7.60
N TYR A 32 -26.22 6.66 6.35
CA TYR A 32 -27.05 5.65 5.70
C TYR A 32 -26.56 4.23 6.05
N TYR A 33 -27.45 3.40 6.61
CA TYR A 33 -27.18 2.00 6.98
C TYR A 33 -28.02 0.98 6.18
N GLY A 34 -28.73 1.42 5.15
CA GLY A 34 -29.58 0.53 4.35
C GLY A 34 -28.80 -0.31 3.33
N GLU A 35 -29.54 -1.10 2.54
CA GLU A 35 -28.98 -2.00 1.53
C GLU A 35 -28.88 -1.39 0.12
N ASP A 36 -29.34 -0.15 -0.10
CA ASP A 36 -29.23 0.49 -1.41
C ASP A 36 -27.77 0.77 -1.75
N PHE A 37 -27.29 0.13 -2.82
CA PHE A 37 -25.91 0.19 -3.26
C PHE A 37 -25.45 1.61 -3.62
N LYS A 38 -26.32 2.44 -4.22
CA LYS A 38 -25.95 3.81 -4.61
C LYS A 38 -25.79 4.69 -3.37
N GLU A 39 -26.72 4.57 -2.43
CA GLU A 39 -26.64 5.31 -1.16
C GLU A 39 -25.43 4.86 -0.33
N GLN A 40 -25.06 3.58 -0.35
CA GLN A 40 -23.83 3.10 0.29
C GLN A 40 -22.57 3.72 -0.33
N ILE A 41 -22.51 3.86 -1.66
CA ILE A 41 -21.38 4.53 -2.33
C ILE A 41 -21.33 6.00 -1.93
N LEU A 42 -22.47 6.71 -1.96
CA LEU A 42 -22.52 8.12 -1.58
C LEU A 42 -22.13 8.33 -0.12
N GLU A 43 -22.56 7.44 0.78
CA GLU A 43 -22.18 7.50 2.19
C GLU A 43 -20.68 7.23 2.39
N SER A 44 -20.11 6.27 1.65
CA SER A 44 -18.66 6.03 1.66
C SER A 44 -17.86 7.27 1.22
N MET A 45 -18.32 7.97 0.17
CA MET A 45 -17.70 9.24 -0.26
C MET A 45 -17.82 10.33 0.81
N ARG A 46 -18.99 10.46 1.45
CA ARG A 46 -19.20 11.44 2.53
C ARG A 46 -18.31 11.14 3.73
N GLU A 47 -18.19 9.87 4.13
CA GLU A 47 -17.36 9.47 5.26
C GLU A 47 -15.88 9.73 4.99
N SER A 48 -15.41 9.42 3.76
CA SER A 48 -14.05 9.77 3.33
C SER A 48 -13.80 11.28 3.42
N ASN A 49 -14.76 12.10 2.97
CA ASN A 49 -14.66 13.56 3.10
C ASN A 49 -14.65 14.04 4.55
N ARG A 50 -15.51 13.49 5.43
CA ARG A 50 -15.51 13.80 6.87
C ARG A 50 -14.15 13.45 7.49
N GLN A 51 -13.61 12.28 7.16
CA GLN A 51 -12.31 11.85 7.68
C GLN A 51 -11.19 12.79 7.21
N ASN A 52 -11.15 13.14 5.92
CA ASN A 52 -10.16 14.07 5.38
C ASN A 52 -10.24 15.44 6.06
N LEU A 53 -11.45 16.00 6.20
CA LEU A 53 -11.63 17.28 6.90
C LEU A 53 -11.18 17.18 8.36
N ARG A 54 -11.52 16.10 9.08
CA ARG A 54 -11.07 15.88 10.47
C ARG A 54 -9.55 15.84 10.60
N ILE A 55 -8.85 15.26 9.62
CA ILE A 55 -7.39 15.25 9.56
C ILE A 55 -6.85 16.67 9.33
N GLY A 56 -7.43 17.41 8.38
CA GLY A 56 -6.95 18.73 7.98
C GLY A 56 -7.29 19.87 8.96
N VAL A 57 -8.43 19.84 9.64
CA VAL A 57 -8.93 20.98 10.45
C VAL A 57 -7.96 21.42 11.56
N GLN A 58 -7.14 20.50 12.08
CA GLN A 58 -6.15 20.83 13.11
C GLN A 58 -4.93 21.57 12.57
N GLU A 59 -4.53 21.24 11.34
CA GLU A 59 -3.34 21.73 10.64
C GLU A 59 -3.68 21.84 9.14
N PRO A 60 -4.41 22.90 8.71
CA PRO A 60 -5.05 22.95 7.39
C PRO A 60 -4.02 22.93 6.25
N TYR A 61 -2.92 23.67 6.42
CA TYR A 61 -1.82 23.74 5.47
C TYR A 61 -0.51 23.99 6.20
N PHE A 62 0.61 23.69 5.55
CA PHE A 62 1.96 23.85 6.11
C PHE A 62 2.90 24.60 5.17
N GLY A 63 2.47 24.85 3.93
CA GLY A 63 3.31 25.48 2.91
C GLY A 63 2.49 26.38 2.00
N ARG A 64 3.17 27.39 1.44
CA ARG A 64 2.67 28.24 0.37
C ARG A 64 3.75 28.42 -0.69
N LEU A 65 3.35 28.36 -1.95
CA LEU A 65 4.14 28.77 -3.11
C LEU A 65 3.40 29.84 -3.90
N ASP A 66 4.07 30.92 -4.29
CA ASP A 66 3.53 31.82 -5.31
C ASP A 66 4.19 31.46 -6.65
N PHE A 67 3.42 30.83 -7.54
CA PHE A 67 3.93 30.23 -8.78
C PHE A 67 3.34 30.95 -10.00
N GLN A 68 4.20 31.26 -10.96
CA GLN A 68 3.82 31.78 -12.27
C GLN A 68 4.19 30.77 -13.34
N GLU A 69 3.18 30.23 -14.01
CA GLU A 69 3.38 29.30 -15.13
C GLU A 69 3.90 30.02 -16.36
N ASP A 70 4.80 29.38 -17.10
CA ASP A 70 5.35 29.92 -18.34
C ASP A 70 4.24 30.22 -19.35
N GLY A 71 4.27 31.44 -19.88
CA GLY A 71 3.24 31.94 -20.80
C GLY A 71 1.98 32.49 -20.12
N LYS A 72 1.90 32.50 -18.79
CA LYS A 72 0.84 33.19 -18.02
C LYS A 72 1.43 34.40 -17.27
N GLU A 73 0.68 35.50 -17.26
CA GLU A 73 1.09 36.71 -16.51
C GLU A 73 0.70 36.65 -15.03
N GLU A 74 -0.24 35.78 -14.66
CA GLU A 74 -0.76 35.70 -13.30
C GLU A 74 0.14 34.84 -12.40
N VAL A 75 0.53 35.41 -11.25
CA VAL A 75 1.17 34.67 -10.16
C VAL A 75 0.07 34.12 -9.26
N MET A 76 -0.02 32.80 -9.14
CA MET A 76 -1.05 32.13 -8.34
C MET A 76 -0.50 31.64 -6.99
N PRO A 77 -1.13 31.99 -5.87
CA PRO A 77 -0.78 31.43 -4.56
C PRO A 77 -1.33 30.01 -4.41
N ILE A 78 -0.44 29.07 -4.14
CA ILE A 78 -0.70 27.64 -3.96
C ILE A 78 -0.44 27.29 -2.50
N TYR A 79 -1.50 27.04 -1.74
CA TYR A 79 -1.41 26.54 -0.37
C TYR A 79 -1.38 25.02 -0.38
N ILE A 80 -0.49 24.42 0.40
CA ILE A 80 -0.24 22.97 0.42
C ILE A 80 -0.50 22.42 1.82
N GLY A 81 -1.33 21.39 1.90
CA GLY A 81 -1.74 20.75 3.13
C GLY A 81 -1.81 19.22 3.02
N LYS A 82 -2.15 18.57 4.14
CA LYS A 82 -2.26 17.10 4.20
C LYS A 82 -3.43 16.57 3.38
N VAL A 83 -4.48 17.39 3.25
CA VAL A 83 -5.70 17.09 2.52
C VAL A 83 -6.05 18.26 1.63
N GLY A 84 -6.60 17.96 0.45
CA GLY A 84 -7.14 18.99 -0.44
C GLY A 84 -8.45 19.56 0.10
N VAL A 85 -8.64 20.87 -0.05
CA VAL A 85 -9.88 21.57 0.29
C VAL A 85 -10.23 22.49 -0.87
N SER A 86 -11.47 22.41 -1.34
CA SER A 86 -12.00 23.29 -2.37
C SER A 86 -13.12 24.15 -1.81
N ASP A 87 -13.29 25.32 -2.41
CA ASP A 87 -14.43 26.19 -2.16
C ASP A 87 -15.74 25.52 -2.61
N MET A 88 -16.79 25.59 -1.79
CA MET A 88 -18.04 24.87 -2.06
C MET A 88 -18.80 25.40 -3.27
N ASP A 89 -18.69 26.69 -3.56
CA ASP A 89 -19.50 27.36 -4.59
C ASP A 89 -18.75 27.41 -5.93
N THR A 90 -17.47 27.74 -5.89
CA THR A 90 -16.63 27.93 -7.09
C THR A 90 -15.86 26.67 -7.49
N MET A 91 -15.78 25.67 -6.61
CA MET A 91 -14.95 24.47 -6.76
C MET A 91 -13.45 24.76 -6.92
N LYS A 92 -13.02 26.00 -6.71
CA LYS A 92 -11.60 26.39 -6.78
C LYS A 92 -10.85 25.77 -5.59
N PRO A 93 -9.64 25.22 -5.81
CA PRO A 93 -8.84 24.69 -4.71
C PRO A 93 -8.41 25.83 -3.78
N ILE A 94 -8.70 25.67 -2.50
CA ILE A 94 -8.23 26.53 -1.41
C ILE A 94 -6.90 25.98 -0.86
N ILE A 95 -6.85 24.65 -0.69
CA ILE A 95 -5.68 23.90 -0.24
C ILE A 95 -5.45 22.76 -1.21
N ILE A 96 -4.23 22.63 -1.69
CA ILE A 96 -3.77 21.51 -2.49
C ILE A 96 -3.23 20.41 -1.58
N ASP A 97 -3.66 19.18 -1.86
CA ASP A 97 -3.12 17.99 -1.20
C ASP A 97 -1.64 17.81 -1.55
N TRP A 98 -0.80 17.51 -0.56
CA TRP A 98 0.63 17.28 -0.75
C TRP A 98 0.97 16.17 -1.77
N ARG A 99 0.03 15.24 -2.00
CA ARG A 99 0.17 14.15 -2.98
C ARG A 99 -0.09 14.61 -4.40
N ALA A 100 -0.74 15.76 -4.61
CA ALA A 100 -1.01 16.30 -5.94
C ALA A 100 0.30 16.53 -6.72
N PRO A 101 0.32 16.40 -8.05
CA PRO A 101 1.52 16.64 -8.85
C PRO A 101 2.10 18.04 -8.66
N VAL A 102 1.27 19.09 -8.68
CA VAL A 102 1.70 20.48 -8.47
C VAL A 102 2.40 20.71 -7.12
N ALA A 103 2.06 19.92 -6.09
CA ALA A 103 2.70 20.01 -4.78
C ALA A 103 4.15 19.49 -4.77
N SER A 104 4.59 18.75 -5.81
CA SER A 104 5.99 18.30 -5.92
C SER A 104 6.96 19.47 -5.91
N MET A 105 6.57 20.60 -6.52
CA MET A 105 7.38 21.82 -6.57
C MET A 105 7.79 22.30 -5.18
N PHE A 106 6.94 22.14 -4.16
CA PHE A 106 7.28 22.58 -2.81
C PHE A 106 8.47 21.82 -2.23
N TYR A 107 8.64 20.57 -2.63
CA TYR A 107 9.73 19.71 -2.17
C TYR A 107 10.95 19.76 -3.08
N SER A 108 10.75 19.82 -4.40
CA SER A 108 11.84 19.82 -5.38
C SER A 108 12.50 21.19 -5.54
N PHE A 109 11.76 22.28 -5.37
CA PHE A 109 12.31 23.64 -5.52
C PHE A 109 13.19 24.02 -4.32
N THR A 110 14.47 24.22 -4.61
CA THR A 110 15.51 24.56 -3.64
C THR A 110 15.91 26.05 -3.67
N GLY A 111 15.34 26.84 -4.57
CA GLY A 111 15.69 28.25 -4.77
C GLY A 111 16.64 28.47 -5.97
N GLY A 112 17.10 29.70 -6.15
CA GLY A 112 17.97 30.10 -7.26
C GLY A 112 17.23 30.57 -8.51
N GLU A 113 17.90 30.46 -9.66
CA GLU A 113 17.38 30.80 -11.00
C GLU A 113 16.76 29.60 -11.74
N GLU A 114 16.68 28.43 -11.09
CA GLU A 114 16.09 27.23 -11.70
C GLU A 114 14.56 27.35 -11.76
N LEU A 115 13.99 26.96 -12.90
CA LEU A 115 12.54 26.87 -13.07
C LEU A 115 11.97 25.75 -12.20
N ALA A 116 10.86 26.03 -11.52
CA ALA A 116 10.09 24.99 -10.88
C ALA A 116 9.22 24.29 -11.93
N PHE A 117 9.04 22.98 -11.75
CA PHE A 117 8.23 22.20 -12.67
C PHE A 117 7.41 21.12 -11.95
N TYR A 118 6.32 20.73 -12.59
CA TYR A 118 5.53 19.56 -12.19
C TYR A 118 4.97 18.84 -13.40
N GLN A 119 4.66 17.56 -13.22
CA GLN A 119 4.01 16.75 -14.25
C GLN A 119 2.50 16.92 -14.16
N SER A 120 1.86 17.38 -15.23
CA SER A 120 0.40 17.41 -15.36
C SER A 120 -0.06 16.29 -16.32
N PRO A 121 -1.36 15.94 -16.32
CA PRO A 121 -1.91 15.03 -17.33
C PRO A 121 -1.67 15.50 -18.78
N ASP A 122 -1.52 16.82 -18.99
CA ASP A 122 -1.30 17.43 -20.32
C ASP A 122 0.20 17.58 -20.67
N GLY A 123 1.10 17.20 -19.75
CA GLY A 123 2.56 17.27 -19.93
C GLY A 123 3.29 18.01 -18.82
N LEU A 124 4.58 18.26 -19.04
CA LEU A 124 5.43 19.03 -18.13
C LEU A 124 5.00 20.49 -18.11
N VAL A 125 4.78 21.03 -16.91
CA VAL A 125 4.49 22.45 -16.70
C VAL A 125 5.67 23.07 -15.98
N GLU A 126 6.24 24.12 -16.55
CA GLU A 126 7.40 24.87 -16.04
C GLU A 126 6.98 26.29 -15.67
N GLY A 127 7.72 26.91 -14.76
CA GLY A 127 7.48 28.30 -14.37
C GLY A 127 8.34 28.79 -13.22
N ASP A 128 8.09 30.03 -12.85
CA ASP A 128 8.82 30.77 -11.83
C ASP A 128 8.15 30.66 -10.45
N VAL A 129 8.95 30.46 -9.41
CA VAL A 129 8.49 30.63 -8.02
C VAL A 129 8.89 32.02 -7.55
N TYR A 130 7.93 32.78 -7.01
CA TYR A 130 8.15 34.10 -6.44
C TYR A 130 8.31 34.08 -4.93
N LEU A 131 7.63 33.14 -4.27
CA LEU A 131 7.63 32.98 -2.83
C LEU A 131 7.57 31.49 -2.49
N LYS A 132 8.39 31.05 -1.54
CA LYS A 132 8.21 29.79 -0.82
C LYS A 132 8.15 30.09 0.67
N ARG A 133 7.05 29.70 1.29
CA ARG A 133 6.77 29.94 2.71
C ARG A 133 6.43 28.64 3.42
N ASN A 134 7.09 28.44 4.56
CA ASN A 134 6.87 27.34 5.48
C ASN A 134 6.08 27.83 6.69
N ILE A 135 5.08 27.05 7.09
CA ILE A 135 4.07 27.46 8.06
C ILE A 135 3.92 26.35 9.11
N SER A 136 3.95 26.74 10.38
CA SER A 136 3.61 25.87 11.52
C SER A 136 2.26 26.27 12.07
N ILE A 137 1.27 25.41 11.86
CA ILE A 137 -0.02 25.47 12.53
C ILE A 137 -0.10 24.22 13.40
N ARG A 138 -0.58 24.38 14.62
CA ARG A 138 -0.85 23.27 15.54
C ARG A 138 -2.12 23.57 16.31
N LYS A 139 -3.02 22.59 16.41
CA LYS A 139 -4.29 22.73 17.15
C LYS A 139 -5.03 24.02 16.78
N ARG A 140 -5.07 24.34 15.48
CA ARG A 140 -5.73 25.54 14.93
C ARG A 140 -5.09 26.88 15.32
N GLU A 141 -3.87 26.86 15.85
CA GLU A 141 -3.09 28.06 16.20
C GLU A 141 -1.87 28.20 15.28
N LEU A 142 -1.67 29.40 14.75
CA LEU A 142 -0.49 29.74 13.95
C LEU A 142 0.70 29.95 14.88
N GLU A 143 1.64 29.03 14.88
CA GLU A 143 2.83 29.09 15.74
C GLU A 143 3.98 29.84 15.05
N ARG A 144 4.18 29.62 13.74
CA ARG A 144 5.34 30.15 13.02
C ARG A 144 5.08 30.31 11.53
N VAL A 145 5.65 31.37 10.95
CA VAL A 145 5.69 31.61 9.50
C VAL A 145 7.13 31.98 9.12
N VAL A 146 7.68 31.30 8.11
CA VAL A 146 9.04 31.52 7.63
C VAL A 146 9.03 31.53 6.11
N ASP A 147 9.45 32.64 5.51
CA ASP A 147 9.75 32.68 4.07
C ASP A 147 11.12 32.05 3.87
N THR A 148 11.18 30.97 3.10
CA THR A 148 12.44 30.26 2.79
C THR A 148 13.00 30.64 1.44
N TYR A 149 12.23 31.34 0.62
CA TYR A 149 12.67 31.92 -0.64
C TYR A 149 11.74 33.07 -1.02
N VAL A 150 12.32 34.18 -1.48
CA VAL A 150 11.61 35.29 -2.10
C VAL A 150 12.42 35.70 -3.34
N LYS A 151 11.80 35.68 -4.53
CA LYS A 151 12.48 36.02 -5.78
C LYS A 151 13.04 37.45 -5.71
N GLY A 152 14.33 37.59 -6.01
CA GLY A 152 15.05 38.87 -5.91
C GLY A 152 15.55 39.24 -4.51
N ASN A 153 15.46 38.33 -3.52
CA ASN A 153 16.03 38.54 -2.19
C ASN A 153 16.91 37.34 -1.77
N GLU A 154 18.21 37.47 -1.98
CA GLU A 154 19.20 36.41 -1.74
C GLU A 154 19.48 36.13 -0.26
N ASP A 155 19.11 37.05 0.65
CA ASP A 155 19.34 36.91 2.09
C ASP A 155 18.31 36.00 2.80
N VAL A 156 17.27 35.55 2.08
CA VAL A 156 16.17 34.74 2.63
C VAL A 156 16.46 33.25 2.44
N SER A 157 17.31 32.68 3.30
CA SER A 157 17.51 31.22 3.39
C SER A 157 17.41 30.76 4.84
N HIS A 158 16.18 30.61 5.32
CA HIS A 158 15.86 30.09 6.66
C HIS A 158 15.26 28.67 6.60
N ALA A 159 15.50 27.94 5.51
CA ALA A 159 14.97 26.59 5.32
C ALA A 159 15.43 25.63 6.43
N ASP A 160 16.72 25.69 6.77
CA ASP A 160 17.31 24.86 7.83
C ASP A 160 16.78 25.23 9.23
N ASP A 161 16.50 26.50 9.49
CA ASP A 161 15.94 26.96 10.76
C ASP A 161 14.53 26.40 11.00
N PHE A 162 13.70 26.36 9.94
CA PHE A 162 12.36 25.78 10.03
C PHE A 162 12.42 24.25 10.23
N LEU A 163 13.33 23.58 9.53
CA LEU A 163 13.56 22.15 9.69
C LEU A 163 14.00 21.83 11.13
N LEU A 164 14.99 22.55 11.65
CA LEU A 164 15.47 22.38 13.03
C LEU A 164 14.39 22.67 14.07
N TYR A 165 13.57 23.69 13.85
CA TYR A 165 12.41 24.00 14.69
C TYR A 165 11.44 22.81 14.74
N ARG A 166 11.01 22.30 13.56
CA ARG A 166 10.13 21.12 13.48
C ARG A 166 10.79 19.87 14.08
N LEU A 167 12.10 19.68 13.94
CA LEU A 167 12.80 18.55 14.54
C LEU A 167 12.88 18.66 16.08
N GLY A 168 13.07 19.87 16.62
CA GLY A 168 13.26 20.14 18.04
C GLY A 168 11.99 20.03 18.89
N GLU A 169 10.82 20.30 18.32
CA GLU A 169 9.53 20.17 19.02
C GLU A 169 9.09 18.71 19.22
N ASN A 170 9.60 17.80 18.40
CA ASN A 170 9.04 16.47 18.22
C ASN A 170 9.68 15.42 19.16
N LYS A 171 9.36 15.51 20.46
CA LYS A 171 9.83 14.63 21.55
C LYS A 171 9.04 13.32 21.75
N ASP A 172 7.96 13.08 21.01
CA ASP A 172 7.14 11.88 21.18
C ASP A 172 7.68 10.65 20.42
N ASN A 173 7.49 9.46 21.01
CA ASN A 173 7.95 8.16 20.50
C ASN A 173 7.09 7.57 19.33
N LYS A 174 6.17 8.35 18.74
CA LYS A 174 5.32 7.91 17.62
C LYS A 174 5.93 8.28 16.25
N LEU A 175 5.54 7.60 15.17
CA LEU A 175 6.05 7.91 13.82
C LEU A 175 5.59 9.32 13.51
N LYS A 176 6.53 10.13 13.07
CA LYS A 176 6.30 11.54 12.84
C LYS A 176 5.58 11.71 11.51
N ASP A 177 4.58 12.58 11.50
CA ASP A 177 4.16 13.22 10.27
C ASP A 177 5.32 14.09 9.78
N ILE A 178 5.87 13.72 8.64
CA ILE A 178 7.01 14.42 8.03
C ILE A 178 6.58 15.26 6.83
N VAL A 179 5.28 15.31 6.49
CA VAL A 179 4.80 15.87 5.21
C VAL A 179 5.31 17.29 4.98
N SER A 180 5.37 18.11 6.03
CA SER A 180 5.89 19.49 5.96
C SER A 180 7.42 19.61 5.85
N THR A 181 8.15 18.52 6.11
CA THR A 181 9.61 18.44 6.19
C THR A 181 10.21 17.43 5.21
N ILE A 182 9.41 16.90 4.28
CA ILE A 182 9.90 15.99 3.24
C ILE A 182 10.97 16.73 2.45
N GLN A 183 12.14 16.10 2.32
CA GLN A 183 13.25 16.64 1.54
C GLN A 183 13.15 16.19 0.07
N SER A 184 13.82 16.90 -0.84
CA SER A 184 13.78 16.61 -2.29
C SER A 184 14.08 15.13 -2.61
N GLU A 185 15.18 14.58 -2.08
CA GLU A 185 15.54 13.15 -2.28
C GLU A 185 14.47 12.17 -1.75
N GLN A 186 13.79 12.53 -0.65
CA GLN A 186 12.72 11.71 -0.08
C GLN A 186 11.47 11.79 -0.95
N ASN A 187 11.14 12.97 -1.48
CA ASN A 187 10.04 13.18 -2.42
C ASN A 187 10.26 12.37 -3.70
N ASP A 188 11.50 12.28 -4.20
CA ASP A 188 11.83 11.45 -5.37
C ASP A 188 11.55 9.96 -5.11
N ILE A 189 11.92 9.44 -3.93
CA ILE A 189 11.63 8.07 -3.52
C ILE A 189 10.11 7.85 -3.37
N ILE A 190 9.39 8.82 -2.80
CA ILE A 190 7.93 8.76 -2.63
C ILE A 190 7.23 8.73 -3.99
N ARG A 191 7.67 9.56 -4.95
CA ARG A 191 7.05 9.73 -6.26
C ARG A 191 7.64 8.84 -7.37
N ALA A 192 8.64 8.01 -7.06
CA ALA A 192 9.22 7.09 -8.03
C ALA A 192 8.17 6.18 -8.70
N GLU A 193 8.43 5.74 -9.92
CA GLU A 193 7.49 4.95 -10.71
C GLU A 193 6.97 3.71 -9.97
N ARG A 194 5.66 3.43 -10.06
CA ARG A 194 5.02 2.34 -9.30
C ARG A 194 5.47 0.93 -9.71
N ASN A 195 5.88 0.74 -10.97
CA ASN A 195 6.19 -0.58 -11.54
C ASN A 195 7.65 -1.01 -11.29
N LEU A 196 8.44 -0.17 -10.61
CA LEU A 196 9.84 -0.43 -10.33
C LEU A 196 10.00 -1.01 -8.92
N PRO A 197 10.65 -2.17 -8.75
CA PRO A 197 11.08 -2.64 -7.45
C PRO A 197 12.04 -1.61 -6.83
N LEU A 198 11.66 -1.04 -5.68
CA LEU A 198 12.41 0.02 -5.02
C LEU A 198 13.00 -0.48 -3.70
N LEU A 199 14.32 -0.33 -3.53
CA LEU A 199 15.03 -0.63 -2.29
C LEU A 199 15.44 0.69 -1.60
N ILE A 200 14.89 0.95 -0.42
CA ILE A 200 15.21 2.14 0.36
C ILE A 200 16.29 1.79 1.40
N GLN A 201 17.53 2.21 1.13
CA GLN A 201 18.67 2.00 2.03
C GLN A 201 19.04 3.30 2.75
N GLY A 202 19.37 3.22 4.04
CA GLY A 202 19.74 4.38 4.83
C GLY A 202 20.10 4.00 6.27
N VAL A 203 20.78 4.89 6.98
CA VAL A 203 21.21 4.69 8.38
C VAL A 203 20.03 4.65 9.35
N ALA A 204 20.26 4.18 10.59
CA ALA A 204 19.23 4.24 11.63
C ALA A 204 18.75 5.70 11.83
N GLY A 205 17.44 5.89 11.97
CA GLY A 205 16.84 7.23 12.13
C GLY A 205 16.61 8.01 10.83
N SER A 206 17.04 7.53 9.66
CA SER A 206 16.87 8.24 8.38
C SER A 206 15.44 8.26 7.80
N GLY A 207 14.42 7.90 8.58
CA GLY A 207 13.02 7.97 8.15
C GLY A 207 12.54 6.91 7.14
N LYS A 208 13.29 5.82 6.89
CA LYS A 208 12.95 4.80 5.87
C LYS A 208 11.51 4.29 5.93
N THR A 209 11.05 3.89 7.11
CA THR A 209 9.68 3.40 7.33
C THR A 209 8.67 4.49 7.02
N THR A 210 8.94 5.73 7.45
CA THR A 210 8.09 6.88 7.17
C THR A 210 7.98 7.17 5.68
N ILE A 211 9.11 7.18 4.96
CA ILE A 211 9.16 7.38 3.51
C ILE A 211 8.36 6.26 2.80
N ALA A 212 8.50 5.01 3.23
CA ALA A 212 7.74 3.90 2.65
C ALA A 212 6.22 4.04 2.84
N LEU A 213 5.77 4.49 4.02
CA LEU A 213 4.35 4.73 4.29
C LEU A 213 3.80 5.94 3.50
N HIS A 214 4.59 7.00 3.37
CA HIS A 214 4.21 8.15 2.54
C HIS A 214 4.16 7.78 1.05
N ARG A 215 5.10 6.97 0.58
CA ARG A 215 5.05 6.38 -0.78
C ARG A 215 3.77 5.60 -0.99
N LEU A 216 3.37 4.75 -0.03
CA LEU A 216 2.13 4.00 -0.12
C LEU A 216 0.91 4.92 -0.24
N ALA A 217 0.85 5.97 0.59
CA ALA A 217 -0.21 6.96 0.54
C ALA A 217 -0.26 7.74 -0.78
N PHE A 218 0.91 8.11 -1.31
CA PHE A 218 1.03 8.75 -2.62
C PHE A 218 0.52 7.82 -3.74
N LEU A 219 0.94 6.56 -3.77
CA LEU A 219 0.54 5.60 -4.81
C LEU A 219 -0.98 5.36 -4.80
N ILE A 220 -1.61 5.29 -3.62
CA ILE A 220 -3.06 5.14 -3.51
C ILE A 220 -3.78 6.39 -4.01
N TYR A 221 -3.25 7.59 -3.71
CA TYR A 221 -3.84 8.85 -4.17
C TYR A 221 -3.73 9.02 -5.68
N GLU A 222 -2.52 8.86 -6.22
CA GLU A 222 -2.20 9.08 -7.64
C GLU A 222 -2.91 8.06 -8.53
N TYR A 223 -2.96 6.80 -8.09
CA TYR A 223 -3.53 5.70 -8.87
C TYR A 223 -4.84 5.18 -8.27
N ARG A 224 -5.65 6.03 -7.62
CA ARG A 224 -6.91 5.64 -6.95
C ARG A 224 -7.92 4.92 -7.85
N GLU A 225 -7.85 5.12 -9.17
CA GLU A 225 -8.71 4.44 -10.14
C GLU A 225 -8.22 3.04 -10.52
N GLN A 226 -6.95 2.73 -10.25
CA GLN A 226 -6.27 1.51 -10.67
C GLN A 226 -5.80 0.64 -9.50
N LEU A 227 -5.61 1.24 -8.32
CA LEU A 227 -5.13 0.60 -7.11
C LEU A 227 -6.20 0.68 -6.02
N GLU A 228 -6.65 -0.49 -5.57
CA GLU A 228 -7.48 -0.66 -4.39
C GLU A 228 -6.56 -0.90 -3.17
N ALA A 229 -6.80 -0.19 -2.06
CA ALA A 229 -6.00 -0.33 -0.85
C ALA A 229 -6.01 -1.76 -0.28
N GLU A 230 -7.12 -2.46 -0.47
CA GLU A 230 -7.35 -3.86 -0.07
C GLU A 230 -6.45 -4.85 -0.81
N ARG A 231 -5.90 -4.46 -1.98
CA ARG A 231 -4.94 -5.27 -2.75
C ARG A 231 -3.49 -5.02 -2.36
N MET A 232 -3.26 -4.11 -1.42
CA MET A 232 -1.93 -3.82 -0.89
C MET A 232 -1.70 -4.57 0.43
N ILE A 233 -0.45 -4.95 0.66
CA ILE A 233 -0.04 -5.62 1.89
C ILE A 233 1.24 -5.01 2.44
N VAL A 234 1.23 -4.70 3.74
CA VAL A 234 2.41 -4.25 4.48
C VAL A 234 2.87 -5.37 5.40
N PHE A 235 4.09 -5.84 5.17
CA PHE A 235 4.76 -6.80 6.03
C PHE A 235 5.59 -6.09 7.08
N ALA A 236 5.17 -6.19 8.34
CA ALA A 236 5.92 -5.67 9.48
C ALA A 236 6.72 -6.79 10.17
N PRO A 237 7.83 -6.46 10.86
CA PRO A 237 8.66 -7.46 11.54
C PRO A 237 7.99 -8.08 12.77
N ASN A 238 7.07 -7.36 13.44
CA ASN A 238 6.36 -7.82 14.63
C ASN A 238 5.07 -6.99 14.87
N SER A 239 4.27 -7.38 15.87
CA SER A 239 3.00 -6.74 16.21
C SER A 239 3.12 -5.29 16.67
N LEU A 240 4.17 -4.93 17.41
CA LEU A 240 4.39 -3.53 17.83
C LEU A 240 4.54 -2.59 16.63
N PHE A 241 5.23 -3.05 15.57
CA PHE A 241 5.31 -2.31 14.32
C PHE A 241 3.97 -2.28 13.55
N LEU A 242 3.13 -3.30 13.67
CA LEU A 242 1.78 -3.27 13.07
C LEU A 242 0.90 -2.24 13.76
N ASP A 243 0.85 -2.25 15.09
CA ASP A 243 0.08 -1.28 15.88
C ASP A 243 0.48 0.15 15.51
N TYR A 244 1.78 0.35 15.33
CA TYR A 244 2.34 1.62 14.92
C TYR A 244 1.92 2.05 13.51
N ILE A 245 2.01 1.18 12.50
CA ILE A 245 1.57 1.47 11.13
C ILE A 245 0.06 1.74 11.11
N SER A 246 -0.72 1.01 11.91
CA SER A 246 -2.16 1.15 12.00
C SER A 246 -2.61 2.52 12.52
N SER A 247 -1.78 3.20 13.31
CA SER A 247 -2.04 4.59 13.72
C SER A 247 -1.66 5.64 12.67
N VAL A 248 -0.67 5.37 11.82
CA VAL A 248 -0.11 6.36 10.88
C VAL A 248 -0.86 6.41 9.57
N LEU A 249 -1.25 5.26 9.01
CA LEU A 249 -1.96 5.21 7.73
C LEU A 249 -3.25 6.06 7.73
N PRO A 250 -4.09 6.04 8.79
CA PRO A 250 -5.25 6.92 8.88
C PRO A 250 -4.89 8.40 8.84
N GLU A 251 -3.79 8.82 9.48
CA GLU A 251 -3.32 10.22 9.46
C GLU A 251 -2.87 10.66 8.07
N LEU A 252 -2.41 9.72 7.23
CA LEU A 252 -2.08 9.96 5.82
C LEU A 252 -3.32 9.92 4.89
N GLY A 253 -4.52 9.80 5.46
CA GLY A 253 -5.76 9.69 4.69
C GLY A 253 -5.87 8.37 3.94
N VAL A 254 -5.30 7.29 4.48
CA VAL A 254 -5.31 5.95 3.88
C VAL A 254 -5.90 4.92 4.83
N GLY A 255 -6.93 4.20 4.37
CA GLY A 255 -7.58 3.11 5.10
C GLY A 255 -7.42 1.76 4.43
N ASN A 256 -7.90 0.70 5.10
CA ASN A 256 -8.15 -0.63 4.53
C ASN A 256 -6.95 -1.40 3.92
N ILE A 257 -5.71 -1.01 4.21
CA ILE A 257 -4.54 -1.78 3.78
C ILE A 257 -4.36 -3.01 4.67
N SER A 258 -4.13 -4.17 4.06
CA SER A 258 -3.78 -5.39 4.81
C SER A 258 -2.43 -5.25 5.49
N GLN A 259 -2.40 -5.38 6.81
CA GLN A 259 -1.20 -5.30 7.63
C GLN A 259 -1.00 -6.63 8.35
N THR A 260 0.18 -7.22 8.24
CA THR A 260 0.47 -8.52 8.87
C THR A 260 1.96 -8.72 9.06
N THR A 261 2.34 -9.63 9.95
CA THR A 261 3.71 -10.16 9.93
C THR A 261 3.83 -11.24 8.85
N PHE A 262 5.04 -11.46 8.33
CA PHE A 262 5.28 -12.58 7.41
C PHE A 262 4.92 -13.95 8.02
N PRO A 263 5.28 -14.26 9.29
CA PRO A 263 4.83 -15.47 9.96
C PRO A 263 3.31 -15.67 9.97
N ASP A 264 2.54 -14.63 10.34
CA ASP A 264 1.08 -14.74 10.44
C ASP A 264 0.44 -14.90 9.06
N TRP A 265 0.95 -14.17 8.06
CA TRP A 265 0.52 -14.32 6.68
C TRP A 265 0.78 -15.73 6.14
N ALA A 266 1.96 -16.28 6.42
CA ALA A 266 2.32 -17.61 5.98
C ALA A 266 1.44 -18.68 6.65
N LEU A 267 1.12 -18.54 7.94
CA LEU A 267 0.23 -19.45 8.66
C LEU A 267 -1.19 -19.44 8.11
N ARG A 268 -1.76 -18.25 7.89
CA ARG A 268 -3.09 -18.10 7.26
C ARG A 268 -3.12 -18.71 5.86
N THR A 269 -2.05 -18.54 5.08
CA THR A 269 -1.94 -19.13 3.73
C THR A 269 -1.87 -20.66 3.76
N LEU A 270 -1.44 -21.25 4.89
CA LEU A 270 -1.35 -22.69 5.10
C LEU A 270 -2.56 -23.25 5.88
N ASP A 271 -3.68 -22.51 5.95
CA ASP A 271 -4.90 -22.88 6.68
C ASP A 271 -4.64 -23.29 8.15
N ASP A 272 -3.66 -22.66 8.79
CA ASP A 272 -3.23 -22.96 10.17
C ASP A 272 -2.88 -24.45 10.42
N SER A 273 -2.56 -25.18 9.36
CA SER A 273 -2.22 -26.62 9.40
C SER A 273 -0.89 -26.91 10.09
N VAL A 274 -0.10 -25.87 10.36
CA VAL A 274 1.26 -25.97 10.93
C VAL A 274 1.38 -25.06 12.15
N LYS A 275 2.07 -25.54 13.19
CA LYS A 275 2.46 -24.71 14.33
C LYS A 275 3.89 -24.20 14.15
N LEU A 276 4.06 -22.88 14.15
CA LEU A 276 5.39 -22.28 14.13
C LEU A 276 6.13 -22.55 15.43
N LYS A 277 7.43 -22.88 15.31
CA LYS A 277 8.34 -22.87 16.46
C LYS A 277 8.64 -21.42 16.84
N GLN A 278 8.74 -21.14 18.13
CA GLN A 278 9.03 -19.79 18.64
C GLN A 278 10.37 -19.27 18.09
N THR A 279 10.31 -18.20 17.31
CA THR A 279 11.48 -17.57 16.68
C THR A 279 12.50 -17.07 17.70
N GLU A 280 12.04 -16.52 18.82
CA GLU A 280 12.92 -16.06 19.92
C GLU A 280 13.80 -17.18 20.47
N LYS A 281 13.22 -18.37 20.68
CA LYS A 281 13.96 -19.52 21.19
C LYS A 281 15.03 -19.95 20.19
N LYS A 282 14.69 -19.97 18.89
CA LYS A 282 15.63 -20.26 17.81
C LYS A 282 16.77 -19.23 17.74
N LEU A 283 16.46 -17.95 17.90
CA LEU A 283 17.47 -16.88 17.91
C LEU A 283 18.38 -17.01 19.15
N LYS A 284 17.82 -17.21 20.35
CA LYS A 284 18.59 -17.45 21.58
C LYS A 284 19.54 -18.65 21.44
N GLU A 285 19.07 -19.75 20.87
CA GLU A 285 19.92 -20.91 20.58
C GLU A 285 21.03 -20.58 19.57
N ALA A 286 20.72 -19.84 18.50
CA ALA A 286 21.70 -19.48 17.46
C ALA A 286 22.81 -18.52 17.93
N PHE A 287 22.50 -17.64 18.90
CA PHE A 287 23.44 -16.68 19.49
C PHE A 287 24.05 -17.17 20.82
N SER A 288 23.72 -18.38 21.28
CA SER A 288 24.30 -18.95 22.50
C SER A 288 25.78 -19.33 22.32
N ILE A 289 26.55 -19.31 23.41
CA ILE A 289 27.99 -19.66 23.42
C ILE A 289 28.18 -21.16 23.10
N ASN A 290 27.31 -22.02 23.63
CA ASN A 290 27.29 -23.48 23.36
C ASN A 290 26.23 -23.84 22.31
N ARG A 291 26.26 -23.16 21.16
CA ARG A 291 25.31 -23.41 20.08
C ARG A 291 25.62 -24.69 19.31
N ASP A 292 24.57 -25.35 18.84
CA ASP A 292 24.68 -26.46 17.89
C ASP A 292 24.99 -25.93 16.49
N GLU A 293 26.26 -25.98 16.08
CA GLU A 293 26.70 -25.46 14.78
C GLU A 293 26.00 -26.12 13.60
N LYS A 294 25.65 -27.41 13.69
CA LYS A 294 24.93 -28.11 12.62
C LYS A 294 23.54 -27.52 12.41
N LYS A 295 22.82 -27.22 13.49
CA LYS A 295 21.50 -26.56 13.41
C LYS A 295 21.58 -25.15 12.82
N VAL A 296 22.61 -24.39 13.19
CA VAL A 296 22.83 -23.04 12.63
C VAL A 296 23.14 -23.11 11.13
N MET A 297 24.01 -24.04 10.71
CA MET A 297 24.34 -24.26 9.29
C MET A 297 23.12 -24.68 8.47
N LEU A 298 22.29 -25.60 8.99
CA LEU A 298 21.00 -25.97 8.38
C LEU A 298 20.06 -24.77 8.24
N GLY A 299 20.03 -23.89 9.25
CA GLY A 299 19.26 -22.65 9.19
C GLY A 299 19.73 -21.70 8.09
N LYS A 300 21.04 -21.54 7.93
CA LYS A 300 21.66 -20.72 6.87
C LYS A 300 21.38 -21.28 5.49
N LEU A 301 21.59 -22.60 5.30
CA LEU A 301 21.32 -23.28 4.03
C LEU A 301 19.88 -23.05 3.57
N LYS A 302 18.91 -23.16 4.48
CA LYS A 302 17.49 -22.93 4.16
C LYS A 302 17.16 -21.51 3.71
N GLY A 303 18.05 -20.54 3.94
CA GLY A 303 17.90 -19.16 3.50
C GLY A 303 18.62 -18.82 2.21
N THR A 304 19.34 -19.76 1.58
CA THR A 304 20.08 -19.48 0.33
C THR A 304 19.21 -19.72 -0.90
N LEU A 305 19.61 -19.09 -2.01
CA LEU A 305 19.00 -19.34 -3.32
C LEU A 305 19.27 -20.77 -3.81
N GLU A 306 20.38 -21.40 -3.44
CA GLU A 306 20.62 -22.81 -3.82
C GLU A 306 19.59 -23.74 -3.20
N PHE A 307 19.15 -23.49 -1.96
CA PHE A 307 18.10 -24.29 -1.35
C PHE A 307 16.74 -24.09 -2.02
N LYS A 308 16.44 -22.88 -2.50
CA LYS A 308 15.26 -22.64 -3.35
C LYS A 308 15.35 -23.49 -4.62
N THR A 309 16.47 -23.44 -5.34
CA THR A 309 16.68 -24.24 -6.56
C THR A 309 16.56 -25.73 -6.28
N PHE A 310 17.14 -26.22 -5.18
CA PHE A 310 17.00 -27.61 -4.75
C PHE A 310 15.54 -28.01 -4.52
N ILE A 311 14.73 -27.16 -3.87
CA ILE A 311 13.29 -27.43 -3.70
C ILE A 311 12.59 -27.47 -5.05
N GLU A 312 12.88 -26.52 -5.95
CA GLU A 312 12.27 -26.47 -7.29
C GLU A 312 12.57 -27.74 -8.10
N GLU A 313 13.82 -28.22 -8.09
CA GLU A 313 14.21 -29.48 -8.71
C GLU A 313 13.50 -30.70 -8.09
N ARG A 314 13.38 -30.73 -6.77
CA ARG A 314 12.64 -31.79 -6.07
C ARG A 314 11.16 -31.77 -6.37
N MET A 315 10.56 -30.59 -6.54
CA MET A 315 9.16 -30.46 -6.96
C MET A 315 8.93 -31.00 -8.37
N ILE A 316 9.87 -30.77 -9.30
CA ILE A 316 9.82 -31.35 -10.66
C ILE A 316 9.94 -32.87 -10.60
N GLN A 317 10.86 -33.41 -9.80
CA GLN A 317 10.98 -34.87 -9.60
C GLN A 317 9.70 -35.46 -9.02
N PHE A 318 9.15 -34.83 -7.98
CA PHE A 318 7.92 -35.25 -7.33
C PHE A 318 6.72 -35.23 -8.28
N GLU A 319 6.63 -34.23 -9.17
CA GLU A 319 5.61 -34.18 -10.21
C GLU A 319 5.70 -35.37 -11.18
N ASN A 320 6.91 -35.79 -11.54
CA ASN A 320 7.11 -36.95 -12.41
C ASN A 320 6.75 -38.28 -11.71
N GLU A 321 6.97 -38.38 -10.39
CA GLU A 321 6.64 -39.56 -9.58
C GLU A 321 5.13 -39.67 -9.26
N LEU A 322 4.41 -38.55 -9.24
CA LEU A 322 2.97 -38.50 -8.99
C LEU A 322 2.10 -39.02 -10.15
N VAL A 323 2.71 -39.25 -11.31
CA VAL A 323 2.02 -39.82 -12.47
C VAL A 323 1.72 -41.30 -12.18
N PRO A 324 0.47 -41.77 -12.38
CA PRO A 324 0.14 -43.18 -12.21
C PRO A 324 1.08 -44.08 -13.01
N THR A 325 1.42 -45.24 -12.44
CA THR A 325 2.31 -46.21 -13.07
C THR A 325 1.57 -47.36 -13.75
N LYS A 326 0.24 -47.41 -13.60
CA LYS A 326 -0.64 -48.45 -14.12
C LYS A 326 -1.91 -47.84 -14.69
N ASP A 327 -2.60 -48.62 -15.51
CA ASP A 327 -3.95 -48.31 -15.98
C ASP A 327 -4.90 -48.14 -14.79
N PHE A 328 -5.90 -47.28 -14.95
CA PHE A 328 -6.96 -47.13 -13.95
C PHE A 328 -8.09 -48.11 -14.24
N GLU A 329 -8.28 -49.09 -13.37
CA GLU A 329 -9.36 -50.09 -13.47
C GLU A 329 -10.43 -49.81 -12.42
N ALA A 330 -11.64 -49.50 -12.86
CA ALA A 330 -12.77 -49.28 -11.95
C ALA A 330 -13.48 -50.60 -11.57
N TRP A 331 -13.56 -51.52 -12.53
CA TRP A 331 -14.03 -52.92 -12.40
C TRP A 331 -13.67 -53.68 -13.68
N ASP A 332 -13.96 -54.98 -13.72
CA ASP A 332 -13.67 -55.87 -14.85
C ASP A 332 -14.15 -55.25 -16.18
N ARG A 333 -13.21 -55.08 -17.12
CA ARG A 333 -13.39 -54.46 -18.46
C ARG A 333 -13.65 -52.94 -18.50
N ALA A 334 -13.71 -52.25 -17.36
CA ALA A 334 -13.79 -50.79 -17.30
C ALA A 334 -12.42 -50.21 -16.94
N ILE A 335 -11.60 -49.99 -17.98
CA ILE A 335 -10.20 -49.56 -17.87
C ILE A 335 -10.00 -48.23 -18.59
N ILE A 336 -9.32 -47.29 -17.94
CA ILE A 336 -8.72 -46.12 -18.59
C ILE A 336 -7.23 -46.42 -18.78
N PRO A 337 -6.73 -46.45 -20.03
CA PRO A 337 -5.31 -46.66 -20.31
C PRO A 337 -4.44 -45.60 -19.63
N LEU A 338 -3.26 -46.02 -19.17
CA LEU A 338 -2.27 -45.13 -18.58
C LEU A 338 -1.87 -43.99 -19.53
N GLU A 339 -1.82 -44.24 -20.83
CA GLU A 339 -1.49 -43.22 -21.83
C GLU A 339 -2.47 -42.05 -21.83
N ASP A 340 -3.77 -42.31 -21.68
CA ASP A 340 -4.80 -41.28 -21.59
C ASP A 340 -4.66 -40.48 -20.31
N VAL A 341 -4.42 -41.15 -19.19
CA VAL A 341 -4.20 -40.50 -17.88
C VAL A 341 -2.95 -39.60 -17.92
N LYS A 342 -1.87 -40.07 -18.54
CA LYS A 342 -0.64 -39.28 -18.76
C LYS A 342 -0.91 -38.07 -19.64
N LYS A 343 -1.61 -38.26 -20.77
CA LYS A 343 -1.97 -37.17 -21.69
C LYS A 343 -2.78 -36.09 -21.00
N TRP A 344 -3.78 -36.47 -20.19
CA TRP A 344 -4.59 -35.50 -19.45
C TRP A 344 -3.74 -34.70 -18.45
N MET A 345 -2.86 -35.37 -17.69
CA MET A 345 -2.06 -34.69 -16.67
C MET A 345 -0.93 -33.83 -17.24
N GLN A 346 -0.20 -34.34 -18.23
CA GLN A 346 1.04 -33.74 -18.75
C GLN A 346 0.84 -32.80 -19.94
N VAL A 347 -0.29 -32.89 -20.65
CA VAL A 347 -0.58 -32.03 -21.80
C VAL A 347 -1.77 -31.12 -21.49
N GLU A 348 -2.95 -31.70 -21.24
CA GLU A 348 -4.18 -30.90 -21.11
C GLU A 348 -4.18 -30.03 -19.84
N TYR A 349 -3.72 -30.57 -18.71
CA TYR A 349 -3.75 -29.87 -17.42
C TYR A 349 -2.41 -29.24 -17.01
N LYS A 350 -1.37 -29.30 -17.86
CA LYS A 350 -0.02 -28.81 -17.54
C LYS A 350 0.03 -27.36 -17.02
N HIS A 351 -0.85 -26.50 -17.54
CA HIS A 351 -0.91 -25.09 -17.16
C HIS A 351 -1.46 -24.83 -15.76
N TYR A 352 -2.12 -25.81 -15.13
CA TYR A 352 -2.60 -25.69 -13.74
C TYR A 352 -1.52 -26.07 -12.71
N PRO A 353 -1.60 -25.60 -11.47
CA PRO A 353 -0.84 -26.16 -10.35
C PRO A 353 -1.19 -27.63 -10.08
N LEU A 354 -0.24 -28.40 -9.54
CA LEU A 354 -0.34 -29.86 -9.36
C LEU A 354 -1.62 -30.32 -8.65
N GLN A 355 -2.01 -29.64 -7.56
CA GLN A 355 -3.24 -29.93 -6.82
C GLN A 355 -4.49 -29.79 -7.71
N LYS A 356 -4.59 -28.70 -8.48
CA LYS A 356 -5.70 -28.49 -9.42
C LYS A 356 -5.69 -29.52 -10.55
N ARG A 357 -4.52 -29.95 -11.04
CA ARG A 357 -4.42 -31.06 -12.01
C ARG A 357 -5.01 -32.34 -11.44
N ARG A 358 -4.66 -32.68 -10.19
CA ARG A 358 -5.20 -33.85 -9.49
C ARG A 358 -6.71 -33.77 -9.36
N GLU A 359 -7.25 -32.64 -8.93
CA GLU A 359 -8.70 -32.44 -8.80
C GLU A 359 -9.44 -32.58 -10.14
N ARG A 360 -8.89 -32.00 -11.21
CA ARG A 360 -9.43 -32.14 -12.57
C ARG A 360 -9.38 -33.58 -13.07
N LEU A 361 -8.28 -34.28 -12.83
CA LEU A 361 -8.11 -35.69 -13.18
C LEU A 361 -9.15 -36.56 -12.45
N VAL A 362 -9.24 -36.43 -11.13
CA VAL A 362 -10.23 -37.15 -10.32
C VAL A 362 -11.65 -36.81 -10.75
N GLY A 363 -11.95 -35.54 -11.06
CA GLY A 363 -13.24 -35.10 -11.57
C GLY A 363 -13.58 -35.74 -12.93
N ARG A 364 -12.61 -35.82 -13.85
CA ARG A 364 -12.78 -36.48 -15.15
C ARG A 364 -12.98 -37.98 -15.00
N MET A 365 -12.18 -38.64 -14.16
CA MET A 365 -12.34 -40.05 -13.85
C MET A 365 -13.73 -40.31 -13.27
N LYS A 366 -14.19 -39.54 -12.27
CA LYS A 366 -15.56 -39.67 -11.72
C LYS A 366 -16.65 -39.57 -12.80
N ARG A 367 -16.56 -38.59 -13.69
CA ARG A 367 -17.50 -38.43 -14.83
C ARG A 367 -17.44 -39.62 -15.78
N TRP A 368 -16.25 -40.08 -16.14
CA TRP A 368 -16.08 -41.26 -16.99
C TRP A 368 -16.73 -42.49 -16.35
N ILE A 369 -16.48 -42.73 -15.07
CA ILE A 369 -17.10 -43.86 -14.37
C ILE A 369 -18.63 -43.69 -14.39
N GLU A 370 -19.18 -42.47 -14.26
CA GLU A 370 -20.64 -42.21 -14.30
C GLU A 370 -21.27 -42.53 -15.64
N ILE A 371 -20.58 -42.22 -16.72
CA ILE A 371 -20.98 -42.59 -18.07
C ILE A 371 -20.97 -44.12 -18.21
N GLU A 372 -19.91 -44.79 -17.74
CA GLU A 372 -19.85 -46.26 -17.78
C GLU A 372 -20.96 -46.91 -16.95
N LEU A 373 -21.27 -46.41 -15.75
CA LEU A 373 -22.39 -46.92 -14.94
C LEU A 373 -23.77 -46.72 -15.56
N LYS A 374 -23.94 -45.73 -16.47
CA LYS A 374 -25.22 -45.55 -17.17
C LYS A 374 -25.50 -46.67 -18.17
N LYS A 375 -24.46 -47.36 -18.67
CA LYS A 375 -24.61 -48.49 -19.59
C LYS A 375 -25.24 -49.74 -18.94
N PHE A 376 -25.23 -49.84 -17.60
CA PHE A 376 -25.66 -51.04 -16.85
C PHE A 376 -27.13 -51.05 -16.37
N GLY A 377 -28.02 -50.15 -16.85
CA GLY A 377 -29.44 -50.11 -16.44
C GLY A 377 -29.67 -49.84 -14.94
N GLU A 378 -30.91 -49.93 -14.41
CA GLU A 378 -31.19 -49.89 -12.96
C GLU A 378 -31.17 -51.29 -12.34
N THR A 379 -30.01 -51.93 -12.39
CA THR A 379 -29.86 -53.33 -11.96
C THR A 379 -29.19 -53.41 -10.58
N ASN A 380 -29.39 -54.50 -9.81
CA ASN A 380 -28.70 -54.75 -8.53
C ASN A 380 -27.16 -54.69 -8.66
N GLU A 381 -26.66 -55.03 -9.85
CA GLU A 381 -25.25 -54.96 -10.22
C GLU A 381 -24.69 -53.53 -10.17
N LYS A 382 -25.48 -52.53 -10.58
CA LYS A 382 -25.12 -51.10 -10.49
C LYS A 382 -25.00 -50.62 -9.03
N LYS A 383 -25.82 -51.14 -8.11
CA LYS A 383 -25.71 -50.86 -6.68
C LYS A 383 -24.42 -51.45 -6.08
N LEU A 384 -24.00 -52.64 -6.54
CA LEU A 384 -22.77 -53.29 -6.11
C LEU A 384 -21.51 -52.54 -6.62
N LEU A 385 -21.50 -52.15 -7.90
CA LEU A 385 -20.39 -51.40 -8.52
C LEU A 385 -20.23 -49.99 -7.93
N LYS A 386 -21.34 -49.32 -7.57
CA LYS A 386 -21.29 -48.04 -6.83
C LYS A 386 -20.56 -48.15 -5.50
N LYS A 387 -20.61 -49.31 -4.83
CA LYS A 387 -20.00 -49.55 -3.51
C LYS A 387 -18.49 -49.84 -3.58
N LYS A 388 -17.99 -50.33 -4.73
CA LYS A 388 -16.56 -50.63 -4.97
C LYS A 388 -15.73 -49.44 -5.50
N ARG A 389 -16.40 -48.42 -6.05
CA ARG A 389 -15.86 -47.34 -6.89
C ARG A 389 -14.72 -46.46 -6.36
N LEU A 390 -14.38 -46.51 -5.07
CA LEU A 390 -13.52 -45.52 -4.42
C LEU A 390 -12.66 -46.10 -3.27
N ARG A 391 -12.47 -47.43 -3.22
CA ARG A 391 -11.72 -48.05 -2.12
C ARG A 391 -10.21 -48.16 -2.33
N ASP A 392 -9.70 -47.91 -3.53
CA ASP A 392 -8.28 -47.96 -3.86
C ASP A 392 -7.82 -46.71 -4.61
#